data_AF-A0ABD3L012-F1
#
_entry.id   AF-A0ABD3L012-F1
#
_cell.length_a   1.000
_cell.length_b   1.000
_cell.length_c   1.000
_cell.angle_alpha   90.00
_cell.angle_beta   90.00
_cell.angle_gamma   90.00
#
_symmetry.space_group_name_H-M   'P 1'
#
loop_
_entity.id
_entity.type
_entity.pdbx_description
1 polymer ?
#
loop_
_entity_poly.entity_id
_entity_poly.type
_entity_poly.pdbx_seq_one_letter_code
_entity_poly.pdbx_strand_id
1 'polypeptide(L)'
;MANMNVIKRLTISSSQLLDVDENTRLGSQGPNSVKSHLWFDTIDWKGIAAHRFPVPHEITSRITQHSGNNIEDRTVFHVSPSRDVDELNTPEWLGDW
;
A
#
# COMPACT_ATOMS: atom_id res chain seq x y z
N MET A 1 9.92 8.37 -28.24
CA MET A 1 11.03 8.67 -27.29
C MET A 1 10.60 8.64 -25.82
N ALA A 2 9.53 7.90 -25.45
CA ALA A 2 8.97 7.87 -24.09
C ALA A 2 9.45 6.70 -23.21
N ASN A 3 10.16 5.71 -23.75
CA ASN A 3 10.39 4.43 -23.06
C ASN A 3 11.59 4.46 -22.09
N MET A 4 12.63 5.23 -22.41
CA MET A 4 13.87 5.23 -21.63
C MET A 4 13.75 6.04 -20.33
N ASN A 5 12.88 7.06 -20.28
CA ASN A 5 12.66 7.86 -19.08
C ASN A 5 11.78 7.13 -18.05
N VAL A 6 10.80 6.34 -18.48
CA VAL A 6 9.95 5.55 -17.58
C VAL A 6 10.74 4.43 -16.91
N ILE A 7 11.56 3.69 -17.68
CA ILE A 7 12.40 2.60 -17.15
C ILE A 7 13.44 3.15 -16.17
N LYS A 8 14.13 4.26 -16.51
CA LYS A 8 15.11 4.90 -15.61
C LYS A 8 14.48 5.37 -14.31
N ARG A 9 13.30 5.98 -14.37
CA ARG A 9 12.54 6.41 -13.20
C ARG A 9 12.22 5.18 -12.30
N LEU A 10 11.84 4.04 -12.88
CA LEU A 10 11.42 2.82 -12.17
C LEU A 10 12.58 2.22 -11.37
N THR A 11 13.74 2.05 -12.03
CA THR A 11 14.94 1.45 -11.42
C THR A 11 15.52 2.29 -10.28
N ILE A 12 15.44 3.62 -10.36
CA ILE A 12 15.96 4.53 -9.32
C ILE A 12 15.05 4.51 -8.09
N SER A 13 13.72 4.51 -8.29
CA SER A 13 12.77 4.49 -7.19
C SER A 13 12.82 3.20 -6.37
N SER A 14 13.01 2.04 -7.04
CA SER A 14 13.06 0.75 -6.35
C SER A 14 14.34 0.56 -5.55
N SER A 15 15.51 0.99 -6.05
CA SER A 15 16.76 0.87 -5.29
C SER A 15 16.79 1.78 -4.06
N GLN A 16 16.17 2.96 -4.12
CA GLN A 16 16.15 3.89 -2.99
C GLN A 16 15.12 3.50 -1.91
N LEU A 17 14.01 2.87 -2.29
CA LEU A 17 13.05 2.30 -1.32
C LEU A 17 13.60 1.03 -0.66
N LEU A 18 14.44 0.28 -1.38
CA LEU A 18 15.04 -0.98 -0.94
C LEU A 18 16.52 -0.81 -0.54
N ASP A 19 16.94 0.39 -0.17
CA ASP A 19 18.30 0.62 0.32
C ASP A 19 18.54 -0.23 1.58
N VAL A 20 19.73 -0.81 1.70
CA VAL A 20 20.09 -1.66 2.85
C VAL A 20 20.29 -0.78 4.08
N ASP A 21 20.86 0.42 3.91
CA ASP A 21 21.00 1.39 5.00
C ASP A 21 19.66 2.11 5.22
N GLU A 22 19.10 1.94 6.42
CA GLU A 22 17.83 2.57 6.80
C GLU A 22 17.92 4.10 6.81
N ASN A 23 19.07 4.67 7.15
CA ASN A 23 19.23 6.12 7.26
C ASN A 23 19.19 6.80 5.88
N THR A 24 19.61 6.10 4.83
CA THR A 24 19.61 6.59 3.44
C THR A 24 18.37 6.19 2.66
N ARG A 25 17.61 5.20 3.14
CA ARG A 25 16.38 4.71 2.51
C ARG A 25 15.38 5.85 2.28
N LEU A 26 14.77 5.88 1.10
CA LEU A 26 13.76 6.88 0.76
C LEU A 26 12.59 6.79 1.73
N GLY A 27 12.33 7.90 2.44
CA GLY A 27 11.32 8.00 3.48
C GLY A 27 11.86 7.98 4.91
N SER A 28 13.16 7.72 5.12
CA SER A 28 13.81 7.80 6.44
C SER A 28 13.71 9.21 7.05
N GLN A 29 13.78 10.24 6.21
CA GLN A 29 13.63 11.65 6.57
C GLN A 29 12.15 12.11 6.61
N GLY A 30 11.22 11.15 6.66
CA GLY A 30 9.78 11.38 6.72
C GLY A 30 9.09 11.45 5.36
N PRO A 31 7.75 11.62 5.37
CA PRO A 31 6.89 11.45 4.19
C PRO A 31 7.12 12.52 3.12
N ASN A 32 7.63 13.70 3.49
CA ASN A 32 7.90 14.77 2.54
C ASN A 32 9.02 14.39 1.57
N SER A 33 10.03 13.64 2.03
CA SER A 33 11.12 13.13 1.18
C SER A 33 10.58 12.24 0.06
N VAL A 34 9.61 11.37 0.38
CA VAL A 34 8.91 10.53 -0.61
C VAL A 34 8.09 11.39 -1.57
N LYS A 35 7.27 12.31 -1.05
CA LYS A 35 6.36 13.13 -1.86
C LYS A 35 7.08 14.06 -2.84
N SER A 36 8.28 14.54 -2.48
CA SER A 36 9.10 15.39 -3.33
C SER A 36 9.99 14.63 -4.32
N HIS A 37 10.05 13.29 -4.22
CA HIS A 37 10.92 12.50 -5.07
C HIS A 37 10.48 12.56 -6.54
N LEU A 38 11.44 12.54 -7.47
CA LEU A 38 11.20 12.67 -8.92
C LEU A 38 10.27 11.59 -9.51
N TRP A 39 10.14 10.46 -8.84
CA TRP A 39 9.17 9.42 -9.22
C TRP A 39 7.72 9.87 -9.00
N PHE A 40 7.49 10.70 -7.99
CA PHE A 40 6.18 11.17 -7.57
C PHE A 40 5.93 12.67 -7.87
N ASP A 41 6.76 13.29 -8.69
CA ASP A 41 6.72 14.72 -9.00
C ASP A 41 5.40 15.19 -9.62
N THR A 42 4.71 14.29 -10.33
CA THR A 42 3.41 14.56 -10.96
C THR A 42 2.19 14.18 -10.10
N ILE A 43 2.39 13.69 -8.88
CA ILE A 43 1.30 13.21 -8.03
C ILE A 43 0.64 14.37 -7.28
N ASP A 44 -0.66 14.59 -7.52
CA ASP A 44 -1.46 15.50 -6.71
C ASP A 44 -1.87 14.84 -5.38
N TRP A 45 -0.96 14.90 -4.42
CA TRP A 45 -1.17 14.39 -3.07
C TRP A 45 -2.38 15.01 -2.36
N LYS A 46 -2.68 16.29 -2.62
CA LYS A 46 -3.84 16.97 -2.02
C LYS A 46 -5.14 16.44 -2.60
N GLY A 47 -5.18 16.21 -3.90
CA GLY A 47 -6.34 15.61 -4.56
C GLY A 47 -6.61 14.17 -4.14
N ILE A 48 -5.55 13.38 -3.89
CA ILE A 48 -5.67 12.04 -3.33
C ILE A 48 -6.30 12.10 -1.94
N ALA A 49 -5.78 12.97 -1.06
CA ALA A 49 -6.32 13.15 0.28
C ALA A 49 -7.77 13.66 0.29
N ALA A 50 -8.15 14.43 -0.73
CA ALA A 50 -9.51 14.94 -0.93
C ALA A 50 -10.43 13.99 -1.72
N HIS A 51 -10.01 12.73 -1.96
CA HIS A 51 -10.78 11.72 -2.70
C HIS A 51 -11.25 12.19 -4.09
N ARG A 52 -10.49 13.06 -4.77
CA ARG A 52 -10.87 13.61 -6.08
C ARG A 52 -10.61 12.68 -7.25
N PHE A 53 -9.95 11.55 -7.01
CA PHE A 53 -9.64 10.57 -8.04
C PHE A 53 -10.56 9.37 -7.90
N PRO A 54 -11.26 8.95 -8.98
CA PRO A 54 -12.02 7.72 -8.96
C PRO A 54 -11.06 6.53 -8.81
N VAL A 55 -11.53 5.47 -8.16
CA VAL A 55 -10.79 4.22 -8.09
C VAL A 55 -10.59 3.67 -9.52
N PRO A 56 -9.36 3.30 -9.91
CA PRO A 56 -9.11 2.69 -11.22
C PRO A 56 -10.01 1.48 -11.47
N HIS A 57 -10.57 1.39 -12.68
CA HIS A 57 -11.53 0.35 -13.07
C HIS A 57 -11.00 -1.07 -12.83
N GLU A 58 -9.70 -1.29 -13.04
CA GLU A 58 -9.05 -2.59 -12.80
C GLU A 58 -9.24 -3.08 -11.36
N ILE A 59 -9.13 -2.18 -10.37
CA ILE A 59 -9.31 -2.52 -8.95
C ILE A 59 -10.76 -2.92 -8.71
N THR A 60 -11.72 -2.13 -9.19
CA THR A 60 -13.15 -2.43 -9.05
C THR A 60 -13.51 -3.75 -9.73
N SER A 61 -12.98 -4.00 -10.94
CA SER A 61 -13.20 -5.24 -11.68
C SER A 61 -12.68 -6.47 -10.93
N ARG A 62 -11.49 -6.39 -10.33
CA ARG A 62 -10.93 -7.48 -9.52
C ARG A 62 -11.81 -7.76 -8.31
N ILE A 63 -12.28 -6.73 -7.60
CA ILE A 63 -13.19 -6.90 -6.45
C ILE A 63 -14.48 -7.59 -6.89
N THR A 64 -15.10 -7.15 -7.98
CA THR A 64 -16.34 -7.75 -8.50
C THR A 64 -16.13 -9.21 -8.89
N GLN A 65 -15.03 -9.54 -9.57
CA GLN A 65 -14.70 -10.91 -9.97
C GLN A 65 -14.56 -11.85 -8.77
N HIS A 66 -13.88 -11.41 -7.70
CA HIS A 66 -13.68 -12.25 -6.51
C HIS A 66 -14.92 -12.28 -5.60
N SER A 67 -15.75 -11.23 -5.63
CA SER A 67 -17.00 -11.17 -4.86
C SER A 67 -18.10 -12.05 -5.47
N GLY A 68 -18.14 -12.21 -6.80
CA GLY A 68 -19.11 -13.05 -7.50
C GLY A 68 -18.84 -14.56 -7.35
N ASN A 69 -17.58 -14.95 -7.15
CA ASN A 69 -17.16 -16.36 -7.04
C ASN A 69 -17.21 -16.91 -5.60
N ASN A 70 -17.48 -16.07 -4.58
CA ASN A 70 -17.42 -16.42 -3.15
C ASN A 70 -18.77 -16.21 -2.46
N ILE A 71 -19.90 -16.49 -3.13
CA ILE A 71 -21.23 -16.38 -2.49
C ILE A 71 -21.64 -17.71 -1.84
N GLU A 72 -21.17 -18.85 -2.35
CA GLU A 72 -21.49 -20.16 -1.76
C GLU A 72 -20.68 -20.51 -0.50
N ASP A 73 -19.53 -19.85 -0.27
CA ASP A 73 -18.66 -20.06 0.90
C ASP A 73 -18.91 -19.04 2.05
N ARG A 74 -19.80 -18.06 1.83
CA ARG A 74 -20.03 -16.91 2.73
C ARG A 74 -21.19 -17.09 3.71
N THR A 75 -21.75 -18.28 3.84
CA THR A 75 -22.71 -18.57 4.93
C THR A 75 -22.08 -18.53 6.31
N VAL A 76 -20.74 -18.51 6.40
CA VAL A 76 -20.02 -18.18 7.63
C VAL A 76 -19.72 -16.69 7.65
N PHE A 77 -20.75 -15.86 7.89
CA PHE A 77 -20.50 -14.55 8.48
C PHE A 77 -19.88 -14.80 9.86
N HIS A 78 -18.55 -14.82 9.92
CA HIS A 78 -17.81 -14.83 11.17
C HIS A 78 -18.18 -13.53 11.89
N VAL A 79 -19.17 -13.64 12.78
CA VAL A 79 -19.51 -12.61 13.76
C VAL A 79 -18.20 -12.28 14.47
N SER A 80 -17.80 -11.00 14.43
CA SER A 80 -16.65 -10.55 15.19
C SER A 80 -16.88 -10.90 16.66
N PRO A 81 -15.98 -11.63 17.33
CA PRO A 81 -16.13 -11.90 18.75
C PRO A 81 -16.25 -10.56 19.48
N SER A 82 -17.27 -10.43 20.33
CA SER A 82 -17.37 -9.29 21.25
C SER A 82 -16.06 -9.19 22.02
N ARG A 83 -15.40 -8.03 21.96
CA ARG A 83 -14.15 -7.76 22.66
C ARG A 83 -14.42 -7.72 24.16
N ASP A 84 -14.39 -8.88 24.81
CA ASP A 84 -14.04 -8.93 26.22
C ASP A 84 -12.54 -8.67 26.32
N VAL A 85 -12.24 -7.58 27.00
CA VAL A 85 -10.90 -7.10 27.34
C VAL A 85 -10.43 -7.98 28.48
N ASP A 86 -9.57 -8.95 28.18
CA ASP A 86 -8.48 -9.43 29.04
C ASP A 86 -7.92 -10.70 28.41
N GLU A 87 -6.87 -10.56 27.60
CA GLU A 87 -5.68 -11.42 27.53
C GLU A 87 -4.92 -11.08 26.25
N LEU A 88 -3.87 -10.28 26.43
CA LEU A 88 -2.94 -9.82 25.42
C LEU A 88 -2.21 -11.02 24.80
N ASN A 89 -2.80 -11.62 23.78
CA ASN A 89 -2.10 -12.53 22.89
C ASN A 89 -1.26 -11.70 21.92
N THR A 90 -0.10 -11.24 22.39
CA THR A 90 0.97 -10.80 21.48
C THR A 90 1.37 -12.04 20.69
N PRO A 91 1.11 -12.12 19.38
CA PRO A 91 1.36 -13.36 18.67
C PRO A 91 2.88 -13.47 18.41
N GLU A 92 3.40 -14.69 18.47
CA GLU A 92 4.84 -15.05 18.55
C GLU A 92 5.74 -14.42 17.47
N TRP A 93 5.16 -13.99 16.34
CA TRP A 93 5.86 -13.30 15.25
C TRP A 93 6.47 -11.94 15.62
N LEU A 94 6.10 -11.37 16.77
CA LEU A 94 6.65 -10.10 17.27
C LEU A 94 7.83 -10.29 18.24
N GLY A 95 8.33 -11.51 18.43
CA GLY A 95 9.44 -11.82 19.35
C GLY A 95 10.83 -11.58 18.77
N ASP A 96 10.97 -11.53 17.45
CA ASP A 96 12.27 -11.54 16.75
C ASP A 96 12.56 -10.27 15.92
N TRP A 97 11.93 -9.14 16.25
CA TRP A 97 12.29 -7.81 15.71
C TRP A 97 13.03 -6.97 16.75
#